data_AF-A0A6I3KHL9-F1
#
_entry.id   AF-A0A6I3KHL9-F1
#
_cell.length_a   1.000
_cell.length_b   1.000
_cell.length_c   1.000
_cell.angle_alpha   90.00
_cell.angle_beta   90.00
_cell.angle_gamma   90.00
#
_symmetry.space_group_name_H-M   'P 1'
#
loop_
_entity.id
_entity.type
_entity.pdbx_description
1 polymer ?
#
loop_
_entity_poly.entity_id
_entity_poly.type
_entity_poly.pdbx_seq_one_letter_code
_entity_poly.pdbx_strand_id
1 'polypeptide(L)'
;MDQRFVVTAMIGVGCLFGQAFAATPEVPKRKAGHWELTTVSPGLGKTVTDVCIGQDDNIAMPADSGDCAQTKVAQAGSEVIVDVVCKKPHGKQTMSTAFGGDFNARYHAIMKMTFDPPEGVASMGVTIDGKYIGPDCPR
;
A
#
# COMPACT_ATOMS: atom_id res chain seq x y z
N MET A 1 1.24 21.50 -72.22
CA MET A 1 1.01 22.69 -71.36
C MET A 1 0.72 22.17 -69.96
N ASP A 2 1.65 21.47 -69.31
CA ASP A 2 2.96 21.96 -68.82
C ASP A 2 2.78 23.27 -68.04
N GLN A 3 3.26 23.47 -66.81
CA GLN A 3 3.98 22.67 -65.81
C GLN A 3 4.14 23.62 -64.59
N ARG A 4 4.24 23.07 -63.38
CA ARG A 4 5.21 23.41 -62.31
C ARG A 4 4.64 23.54 -60.89
N PHE A 5 5.15 22.61 -60.08
CA PHE A 5 5.24 22.51 -58.64
C PHE A 5 5.79 23.77 -57.95
N VAL A 6 5.34 24.04 -56.71
CA VAL A 6 6.24 24.23 -55.56
C VAL A 6 5.62 23.55 -54.33
N VAL A 7 6.36 22.59 -53.79
CA VAL A 7 6.16 21.97 -52.47
C VAL A 7 6.80 22.89 -51.43
N THR A 8 6.05 23.28 -50.40
CA THR A 8 6.64 23.81 -49.17
C THR A 8 6.25 22.88 -48.04
N ALA A 9 7.21 22.04 -47.64
CA ALA A 9 7.12 21.18 -46.47
C ALA A 9 7.33 22.03 -45.21
N MET A 10 6.33 22.10 -44.33
CA MET A 10 6.53 22.52 -42.94
C MET A 10 6.64 21.28 -42.06
N ILE A 11 7.84 21.02 -41.58
CA ILE A 11 8.14 20.08 -40.49
C ILE A 11 7.67 20.77 -39.19
N GLY A 12 6.42 20.50 -38.80
CA GLY A 12 5.91 20.83 -37.48
C GLY A 12 6.27 19.71 -36.51
N VAL A 13 7.28 19.95 -35.67
CA VAL A 13 7.72 19.06 -34.60
C VAL A 13 6.53 18.68 -33.71
N GLY A 14 6.07 17.43 -33.81
CA GLY A 14 5.04 16.88 -32.94
C GLY A 14 5.58 16.71 -31.53
N CYS A 15 5.23 17.64 -30.63
CA CYS A 15 5.32 17.39 -29.20
C CYS A 15 4.35 16.25 -28.85
N LEU A 16 4.86 15.02 -28.84
CA LEU A 16 4.24 13.88 -28.18
C LEU A 16 4.25 14.17 -26.67
N PHE A 17 3.27 14.95 -26.19
CA PHE A 17 2.90 14.93 -24.79
C PHE A 17 2.35 13.54 -24.49
N GLY A 18 3.23 12.65 -24.05
CA GLY A 18 2.84 11.38 -23.45
C GLY A 18 1.88 11.70 -22.31
N GLN A 19 0.60 11.39 -22.50
CA GLN A 19 -0.39 11.43 -21.45
C GLN A 19 0.03 10.38 -20.42
N ALA A 20 0.77 10.79 -19.40
CA ALA A 20 0.95 9.98 -18.21
C ALA A 20 -0.42 9.89 -17.55
N PHE A 21 -1.14 8.80 -17.83
CA PHE A 21 -2.29 8.41 -17.03
C PHE A 21 -1.75 8.19 -15.62
N ALA A 22 -1.98 9.15 -14.73
CA ALA A 22 -1.75 8.97 -13.32
C ALA A 22 -2.69 7.83 -12.87
N ALA A 23 -2.13 6.64 -12.71
CA ALA A 23 -2.87 5.53 -12.13
C ALA A 23 -3.36 5.97 -10.74
N THR A 24 -4.64 5.74 -10.45
CA THR A 24 -5.17 5.95 -9.11
C THR A 24 -4.34 5.09 -8.16
N PRO A 25 -3.81 5.65 -7.05
CA PRO A 25 -3.07 4.87 -6.08
C PRO A 25 -3.95 3.73 -5.54
N GLU A 26 -3.45 2.51 -5.61
CA GLU A 26 -4.15 1.30 -5.13
C GLU A 26 -3.45 0.75 -3.89
N VAL A 27 -4.20 0.02 -3.06
CA VAL A 27 -3.60 -0.71 -1.93
C VAL A 27 -2.63 -1.74 -2.48
N PRO A 28 -1.39 -1.81 -1.96
CA PRO A 28 -0.43 -2.81 -2.40
C PRO A 28 -0.95 -4.24 -2.19
N LYS A 29 -0.72 -5.11 -3.17
CA LYS A 29 -1.09 -6.53 -3.07
C LYS A 29 0.14 -7.39 -2.88
N ARG A 30 0.16 -8.15 -1.78
CA ARG A 30 1.16 -9.17 -1.53
C ARG A 30 0.95 -10.33 -2.48
N LYS A 31 2.05 -10.89 -2.99
CA LYS A 31 2.03 -12.16 -3.69
C LYS A 31 1.47 -13.25 -2.78
N ALA A 32 0.53 -14.04 -3.27
CA ALA A 32 0.00 -15.16 -2.51
C ALA A 32 1.09 -16.21 -2.18
N GLY A 33 0.97 -16.82 -1.01
CA GLY A 33 1.89 -17.83 -0.49
C GLY A 33 2.33 -17.54 0.94
N HIS A 34 3.45 -18.15 1.32
CA HIS A 34 3.99 -18.11 2.66
C HIS A 34 4.94 -16.93 2.87
N TRP A 35 4.69 -16.17 3.93
CA TRP A 35 5.44 -14.97 4.31
C TRP A 35 5.88 -15.05 5.76
N GLU A 36 7.12 -14.63 6.02
CA GLU A 36 7.60 -14.32 7.36
C GLU A 36 7.37 -12.82 7.61
N LEU A 37 6.65 -12.49 8.69
CA LEU A 37 6.44 -11.12 9.14
C LEU A 37 7.26 -10.87 10.40
N THR A 38 8.10 -9.84 10.35
CA THR A 38 8.73 -9.27 11.54
C THR A 38 7.95 -8.04 11.96
N THR A 39 7.34 -8.06 13.14
CA THR A 39 6.60 -6.93 13.70
C THR A 39 7.35 -6.34 14.88
N VAL A 40 7.43 -5.02 14.99
CA VAL A 40 7.94 -4.33 16.18
C VAL A 40 6.87 -3.38 16.70
N SER A 41 6.46 -3.55 17.95
CA SER A 41 5.48 -2.69 18.60
C SER A 41 5.87 -2.33 20.03
N PRO A 42 5.41 -1.18 20.54
CA PRO A 42 5.54 -0.83 21.95
C PRO A 42 4.90 -1.89 22.85
N GLY A 43 5.58 -2.27 23.93
CA GLY A 43 5.08 -3.23 24.93
C GLY A 43 5.33 -4.70 24.58
N LEU A 44 5.20 -5.12 23.32
CA LEU A 44 5.48 -6.51 22.90
C LEU A 44 6.89 -6.70 22.34
N GLY A 45 7.55 -5.63 21.89
CA GLY A 45 8.88 -5.72 21.28
C GLY A 45 8.83 -6.32 19.87
N LYS A 46 9.89 -7.03 19.49
CA LYS A 46 10.02 -7.67 18.18
C LYS A 46 9.39 -9.07 18.22
N THR A 47 8.46 -9.34 17.32
CA THR A 47 7.90 -10.67 17.07
C THR A 47 8.16 -11.08 15.62
N VAL A 48 8.33 -12.38 15.39
CA VAL A 48 8.45 -12.97 14.05
C VAL A 48 7.38 -14.03 13.93
N THR A 49 6.56 -13.95 12.88
CA THR A 49 5.42 -14.84 12.65
C THR A 49 5.32 -15.20 11.19
N ASP A 50 5.11 -16.48 10.92
CA ASP A 50 4.78 -16.97 9.59
C ASP A 50 3.27 -16.79 9.32
N VAL A 51 2.93 -16.31 8.12
CA VAL A 51 1.56 -16.12 7.67
C VAL A 51 1.37 -16.63 6.25
N CYS A 52 0.16 -17.10 5.98
CA CYS A 52 -0.26 -17.52 4.66
C CYS A 52 -1.20 -16.50 4.04
N ILE A 53 -0.78 -15.98 2.89
CA ILE A 53 -1.46 -14.89 2.20
C ILE A 53 -2.20 -15.46 0.98
N GLY A 54 -3.50 -15.18 0.90
CA GLY A 54 -4.37 -15.53 -0.21
C GLY A 54 -4.32 -14.54 -1.38
N GLN A 55 -5.08 -14.82 -2.44
CA GLN A 55 -5.21 -13.93 -3.60
C GLN A 55 -6.10 -12.69 -3.29
N ASP A 56 -6.98 -12.84 -2.32
CA ASP A 56 -7.94 -11.85 -1.83
C ASP A 56 -7.41 -11.04 -0.64
N ASP A 57 -6.11 -11.17 -0.36
CA ASP A 57 -5.45 -10.46 0.73
C ASP A 57 -5.67 -8.95 0.67
N ASN A 58 -5.95 -8.38 1.84
CA ASN A 58 -6.00 -6.94 2.03
C ASN A 58 -5.03 -6.54 3.14
N ILE A 59 -3.79 -6.23 2.75
CA ILE A 59 -2.72 -5.82 3.67
C ILE A 59 -3.05 -4.56 4.49
N ALA A 60 -3.95 -3.71 4.02
CA ALA A 60 -4.33 -2.49 4.73
C ALA A 60 -5.32 -2.76 5.87
N MET A 61 -6.03 -3.89 5.83
CA MET A 61 -7.05 -4.23 6.82
C MET A 61 -6.48 -5.14 7.90
N PRO A 62 -6.84 -4.90 9.18
CA PRO A 62 -6.58 -5.87 10.24
C PRO A 62 -7.27 -7.22 9.95
N ALA A 63 -6.69 -8.33 10.40
CA ALA A 63 -7.25 -9.68 10.15
C ALA A 63 -8.68 -9.86 10.70
N ASP A 64 -9.01 -9.16 11.80
CA ASP A 64 -10.35 -9.09 12.39
C ASP A 64 -11.01 -7.74 12.04
N SER A 65 -11.11 -7.45 10.74
CA SER A 65 -11.43 -6.12 10.19
C SER A 65 -12.77 -5.51 10.61
N GLY A 66 -13.58 -6.20 11.42
CA GLY A 66 -14.77 -5.68 12.10
C GLY A 66 -15.53 -4.62 11.30
N ASP A 67 -15.72 -3.46 11.91
CA ASP A 67 -16.40 -2.30 11.32
C ASP A 67 -15.35 -1.24 10.90
N CYS A 68 -14.38 -1.67 10.08
CA CYS A 68 -13.33 -0.82 9.49
C CYS A 68 -13.64 -0.42 8.04
N ALA A 69 -13.29 0.81 7.69
CA ALA A 69 -13.39 1.34 6.34
C ALA A 69 -12.07 1.96 5.90
N GLN A 70 -11.63 1.60 4.68
CA GLN A 70 -10.54 2.30 4.02
C GLN A 70 -11.07 3.67 3.58
N THR A 71 -10.32 4.71 3.90
CA THR A 71 -10.76 6.08 3.69
C THR A 71 -9.93 6.80 2.63
N LYS A 72 -8.65 6.43 2.49
CA LYS A 72 -7.75 7.09 1.56
C LYS A 72 -6.61 6.15 1.14
N VAL A 73 -6.23 6.27 -0.13
CA VAL A 73 -4.97 5.74 -0.67
C VAL A 73 -4.27 6.88 -1.37
N ALA A 74 -2.99 7.08 -1.09
CA ALA A 74 -2.20 8.13 -1.69
C ALA A 74 -0.79 7.64 -2.03
N GLN A 75 -0.31 8.00 -3.21
CA GLN A 75 1.10 7.81 -3.58
C GLN A 75 1.95 8.88 -2.88
N ALA A 76 3.04 8.46 -2.24
CA ALA A 76 4.01 9.34 -1.59
C ALA A 76 5.44 8.91 -1.99
N GLY A 77 5.92 9.43 -3.13
CA GLY A 77 7.19 8.99 -3.69
C GLY A 77 7.14 7.50 -4.05
N SER A 78 8.06 6.70 -3.47
CA SER A 78 8.10 5.25 -3.64
C SER A 78 7.14 4.48 -2.74
N GLU A 79 6.42 5.16 -1.86
CA GLU A 79 5.51 4.53 -0.89
C GLU A 79 4.04 4.76 -1.28
N VAL A 80 3.18 3.88 -0.78
CA VAL A 80 1.73 4.06 -0.78
C VAL A 80 1.28 4.24 0.67
N ILE A 81 0.58 5.34 0.95
CA ILE A 81 -0.03 5.59 2.25
C ILE A 81 -1.49 5.18 2.19
N VAL A 82 -1.92 4.31 3.10
CA VAL A 82 -3.32 3.88 3.23
C VAL A 82 -3.84 4.29 4.60
N ASP A 83 -4.96 5.02 4.61
CA ASP A 83 -5.66 5.41 5.83
C ASP A 83 -6.92 4.56 6.02
N VAL A 84 -7.03 3.96 7.21
CA VAL A 84 -8.16 3.11 7.61
C VAL A 84 -8.75 3.65 8.91
N VAL A 85 -10.08 3.69 8.99
CA VAL A 85 -10.81 4.05 10.21
C VAL A 85 -11.66 2.86 10.64
N CYS A 86 -11.42 2.37 11.84
CA CYS A 86 -12.15 1.31 12.49
C CYS A 86 -13.07 1.88 13.57
N LYS A 87 -14.37 1.56 13.49
CA LYS A 87 -15.28 1.82 14.61
C LYS A 87 -15.01 0.82 15.73
N LYS A 88 -15.01 1.32 16.96
CA LYS A 88 -14.90 0.52 18.17
C LYS A 88 -16.13 0.76 19.04
N PRO A 89 -16.45 -0.14 19.99
CA PRO A 89 -17.65 0.01 20.83
C PRO A 89 -17.77 1.36 21.55
N HIS A 90 -16.64 1.97 21.92
CA HIS A 90 -16.61 3.23 22.68
C HIS A 90 -15.87 4.37 21.96
N GLY A 91 -15.61 4.25 20.66
CA GLY A 91 -14.83 5.25 19.93
C GLY A 91 -14.43 4.81 18.53
N LYS A 92 -13.31 5.36 18.05
CA LYS A 92 -12.71 4.99 16.78
C LYS A 92 -11.21 4.80 16.92
N GLN A 93 -10.68 3.92 16.06
CA GLN A 93 -9.26 3.76 15.82
C GLN A 93 -8.98 4.22 14.40
N THR A 94 -8.04 5.15 14.24
CA THR A 94 -7.54 5.56 12.92
C THR A 94 -6.15 5.02 12.74
N MET A 95 -5.90 4.43 11.57
CA MET A 95 -4.63 3.83 11.19
C MET A 95 -4.16 4.54 9.91
N SER A 96 -2.89 4.92 9.87
CA SER A 96 -2.23 5.42 8.67
C SER A 96 -0.96 4.63 8.47
N THR A 97 -0.87 3.93 7.35
CA THR A 97 0.23 3.00 7.07
C THR A 97 0.93 3.39 5.79
N ALA A 98 2.21 3.68 5.89
CA ALA A 98 3.09 3.83 4.74
C ALA A 98 3.65 2.46 4.36
N PHE A 99 3.40 2.03 3.13
CA PHE A 99 3.85 0.77 2.56
C PHE A 99 4.89 1.02 1.48
N GLY A 100 6.01 0.30 1.53
CA GLY A 100 7.08 0.40 0.53
C GLY A 100 7.75 -0.95 0.26
N GLY A 101 8.47 -1.03 -0.87
CA GLY A 101 9.22 -2.22 -1.29
C GLY A 101 8.57 -3.01 -2.43
N ASP A 102 8.95 -4.28 -2.54
CA ASP A 102 8.45 -5.22 -3.55
C ASP A 102 7.53 -6.26 -2.90
N PHE A 103 6.24 -6.15 -3.17
CA PHE A 103 5.21 -7.03 -2.62
C PHE A 103 5.23 -8.45 -3.21
N ASN A 104 6.19 -8.77 -4.09
CA ASN A 104 6.49 -10.13 -4.54
C ASN A 104 7.68 -10.78 -3.81
N ALA A 105 8.42 -10.01 -3.00
CA ALA A 105 9.65 -10.46 -2.37
C ALA A 105 9.82 -9.95 -0.93
N ARG A 106 9.91 -8.63 -0.76
CA ARG A 106 10.13 -7.98 0.54
C ARG A 106 9.48 -6.61 0.59
N TYR A 107 8.71 -6.35 1.64
CA TYR A 107 8.10 -5.04 1.87
C TYR A 107 8.38 -4.56 3.30
N HIS A 108 8.27 -3.26 3.49
CA HIS A 108 8.29 -2.59 4.78
C HIS A 108 7.00 -1.78 4.96
N ALA A 109 6.46 -1.75 6.17
CA ALA A 109 5.32 -0.96 6.54
C ALA A 109 5.55 -0.22 7.86
N ILE A 110 5.25 1.08 7.88
CA ILE A 110 5.26 1.91 9.08
C ILE A 110 3.83 2.37 9.34
N MET A 111 3.27 1.93 10.45
CA MET A 111 1.89 2.19 10.83
C MET A 111 1.82 3.08 12.05
N LYS A 112 1.01 4.12 11.96
CA LYS A 112 0.60 4.95 13.11
C LYS A 112 -0.86 4.70 13.40
N MET A 113 -1.17 4.48 14.68
CA MET A 113 -2.53 4.30 15.17
C MET A 113 -2.88 5.36 16.21
N THR A 114 -4.11 5.86 16.15
CA THR A 114 -4.67 6.82 17.13
C THR A 114 -6.04 6.36 17.62
N PHE A 115 -6.33 6.62 18.89
CA PHE A 115 -7.57 6.22 19.54
C PHE A 115 -8.35 7.45 20.04
N ASP A 116 -9.64 7.48 19.74
CA ASP A 116 -10.53 8.59 20.12
C ASP A 116 -11.86 8.02 20.66
N PRO A 117 -12.11 8.07 21.98
CA PRO A 117 -11.20 8.57 23.04
C PRO A 117 -9.99 7.64 23.27
N PRO A 118 -8.93 8.09 23.97
CA PRO A 118 -7.78 7.25 24.31
C PRO A 118 -8.16 6.01 25.12
N GLU A 119 -7.58 4.86 24.77
CA GLU A 119 -7.76 3.59 25.49
C GLU A 119 -6.43 3.19 26.13
N GLY A 120 -6.13 3.77 27.30
CA GLY A 120 -4.84 3.62 27.98
C GLY A 120 -3.69 4.42 27.35
N VAL A 121 -3.65 4.50 26.02
CA VAL A 121 -2.75 5.38 25.24
C VAL A 121 -3.53 6.13 24.16
N ALA A 122 -3.06 7.34 23.82
CA ALA A 122 -3.67 8.14 22.75
C ALA A 122 -3.23 7.70 21.34
N SER A 123 -2.02 7.15 21.22
CA SER A 123 -1.47 6.69 19.94
C SER A 123 -0.38 5.65 20.14
N MET A 124 -0.13 4.85 19.11
CA MET A 124 0.97 3.89 19.06
C MET A 124 1.50 3.76 17.62
N GLY A 125 2.76 3.34 17.49
CA GLY A 125 3.40 3.05 16.21
C GLY A 125 3.77 1.58 16.11
N VAL A 126 3.70 1.01 14.91
CA VAL A 126 4.09 -0.38 14.63
C VAL A 126 4.87 -0.42 13.32
N THR A 127 5.96 -1.18 13.26
CA THR A 127 6.66 -1.45 12.00
C THR A 127 6.53 -2.93 11.64
N ILE A 128 6.35 -3.22 10.36
CA ILE A 128 6.21 -4.59 9.84
C ILE A 128 7.13 -4.75 8.64
N ASP A 129 8.03 -5.73 8.70
CA ASP A 129 8.80 -6.21 7.56
C ASP A 129 8.24 -7.55 7.09
N GLY A 130 7.85 -7.64 5.83
CA GLY A 130 7.41 -8.89 5.22
C GLY A 130 8.47 -9.46 4.29
N LYS A 131 8.70 -10.77 4.38
CA LYS A 131 9.58 -11.52 3.47
C LYS A 131 8.85 -12.73 2.91
N TYR A 132 8.77 -12.81 1.57
CA TYR A 132 8.24 -13.97 0.88
C TYR A 132 9.17 -15.16 1.07
N ILE A 133 8.62 -16.27 1.57
CA ILE A 133 9.35 -17.51 1.83
C ILE A 133 9.17 -18.48 0.67
N GLY A 134 7.95 -18.60 0.15
CA GLY A 134 7.67 -19.52 -0.95
C GLY A 134 6.18 -19.67 -1.24
N PRO A 135 5.82 -20.47 -2.26
CA PRO A 135 4.43 -20.71 -2.62
C PRO A 135 3.71 -21.63 -1.60
N ASP A 136 4.46 -22.50 -0.93
CA ASP A 136 3.90 -23.53 -0.07
C ASP A 136 3.64 -23.00 1.35
N CYS A 137 2.39 -23.18 1.77
CA CYS A 137 1.93 -22.85 3.11
C CYS A 137 2.01 -24.08 4.01
N PRO A 138 2.81 -24.06 5.10
CA PRO A 138 2.76 -25.12 6.09
C PRO A 138 1.35 -25.16 6.71
N ARG A 139 0.74 -26.36 6.77
CA ARG A 139 -0.56 -26.58 7.42
C ARG A 139 -0.40 -26.81 8.92
#